data_AF-A0A973DNW7-F1
#
_entry.id   AF-A0A973DNW7-F1
#
_cell.length_a   1.000
_cell.length_b   1.000
_cell.length_c   1.000
_cell.angle_alpha   90.00
_cell.angle_beta   90.00
_cell.angle_gamma   90.00
#
_symmetry.space_group_name_H-M   'P 1'
#
loop_
_entity.id
_entity.type
_entity.pdbx_description
1 polymer ?
#
loop_
_entity_poly.entity_id
_entity_poly.type
_entity_poly.pdbx_seq_one_letter_code
_entity_poly.pdbx_strand_id
1 'polypeptide(L)'
;KGIATASLLSQIINSKYQYGLPLYRQETLFRELGIELSRKSMSQWVIRCSELVEPIAQALKRHLLAQRVLNADETTLKVINEESSTSYMWVYCTGKDKLSNSTLPNIVLFDYQNNRRAECAVNYLEGYTGYLQVDGYQAYGRTQATLAGCMAHARRKFTDAKSAQPKKKTGKADVVLALIQALYGIESGLAGKSFDDIKARRQERSKPILVKIHAWTLDHREKIPEKSKLGEAIKYWTNQWPKLITYLEDGQITIDNNRAERAVKPFVIGRKKLAILKYSARSKSQCCIVPSH
;
A
#
# COMPACT_ATOMS: atom_id res chain seq x y z
N LYS A 1 -39.67 -7.47 12.80
CA LYS A 1 -38.27 -7.20 12.39
C LYS A 1 -37.41 -8.34 12.92
N GLY A 2 -36.99 -9.28 12.08
CA GLY A 2 -36.15 -10.40 12.51
C GLY A 2 -34.74 -9.93 12.88
N ILE A 3 -34.22 -10.41 14.00
CA ILE A 3 -32.83 -10.17 14.43
C ILE A 3 -31.93 -11.03 13.53
N ALA A 4 -31.02 -10.40 12.79
CA ALA A 4 -30.02 -11.12 12.00
C ALA A 4 -29.02 -11.81 12.92
N THR A 5 -28.72 -13.08 12.66
CA THR A 5 -27.69 -13.81 13.42
C THR A 5 -26.29 -13.31 13.07
N ALA A 6 -25.35 -13.44 14.01
CA ALA A 6 -23.95 -13.06 13.77
C ALA A 6 -23.34 -13.78 12.56
N SER A 7 -23.75 -15.04 12.31
CA SER A 7 -23.29 -15.82 11.16
C SER A 7 -23.76 -15.24 9.83
N LEU A 8 -25.04 -14.83 9.73
CA LEU A 8 -25.56 -14.18 8.52
C LEU A 8 -24.86 -12.85 8.27
N LEU A 9 -24.66 -12.04 9.31
CA LEU A 9 -23.96 -10.76 9.22
C LEU A 9 -22.52 -10.95 8.74
N SER A 10 -21.81 -11.91 9.33
CA SER A 10 -20.44 -12.26 8.93
C SER A 10 -20.38 -12.69 7.47
N GLN A 11 -21.29 -13.57 7.02
CA GLN A 11 -21.35 -14.00 5.63
C GLN A 11 -21.59 -12.83 4.67
N ILE A 12 -22.55 -11.95 4.96
CA ILE A 12 -22.86 -10.77 4.12
C ILE A 12 -21.63 -9.86 3.98
N ILE A 13 -20.96 -9.58 5.10
CA ILE A 13 -19.76 -8.72 5.15
C ILE A 13 -18.60 -9.38 4.40
N ASN A 14 -18.34 -10.67 4.64
CA ASN A 14 -17.28 -11.42 4.01
C ASN A 14 -17.50 -11.50 2.48
N SER A 15 -18.69 -11.89 2.04
CA SER A 15 -19.09 -11.87 0.63
C SER A 15 -18.88 -10.50 0.00
N LYS A 16 -19.23 -9.41 0.70
CA LYS A 16 -19.08 -8.06 0.17
C LYS A 16 -17.62 -7.63 0.04
N TYR A 17 -16.83 -7.73 1.11
CA TYR A 17 -15.51 -7.10 1.18
C TYR A 17 -14.37 -8.03 0.77
N GLN A 18 -14.42 -9.31 1.14
CA GLN A 18 -13.39 -10.29 0.78
C GLN A 18 -13.60 -10.80 -0.65
N TYR A 19 -14.84 -11.16 -1.00
CA TYR A 19 -15.15 -11.76 -2.31
C TYR A 19 -15.67 -10.76 -3.36
N GLY A 20 -15.87 -9.49 -2.98
CA GLY A 20 -16.31 -8.44 -3.90
C GLY A 20 -17.72 -8.67 -4.48
N LEU A 21 -18.60 -9.36 -3.74
CA LEU A 21 -19.99 -9.63 -4.12
C LEU A 21 -20.90 -8.51 -3.59
N PRO A 22 -21.34 -7.55 -4.44
CA PRO A 22 -22.13 -6.42 -3.99
C PRO A 22 -23.51 -6.85 -3.44
N LEU A 23 -24.07 -6.03 -2.54
CA LEU A 23 -25.32 -6.36 -1.84
C LEU A 23 -26.51 -6.64 -2.76
N TYR A 24 -26.59 -6.01 -3.95
CA TYR A 24 -27.68 -6.31 -4.89
C TYR A 24 -27.54 -7.71 -5.51
N ARG A 25 -26.31 -8.21 -5.69
CA ARG A 25 -26.09 -9.59 -6.13
C ARG A 25 -26.34 -10.59 -5.01
N GLN A 26 -26.00 -10.24 -3.77
CA GLN A 26 -26.38 -11.04 -2.61
C GLN A 26 -27.91 -11.12 -2.47
N GLU A 27 -28.64 -10.02 -2.70
CA GLU A 27 -30.11 -9.98 -2.70
C GLU A 27 -30.71 -10.91 -3.75
N THR A 28 -30.17 -10.92 -4.98
CA THR A 28 -30.56 -11.90 -6.01
C THR A 28 -30.30 -13.33 -5.56
N LEU A 29 -29.11 -13.62 -5.01
CA LEU A 29 -28.75 -14.96 -4.52
C LEU A 29 -29.70 -15.44 -3.41
N PHE A 30 -30.04 -14.59 -2.45
CA PHE A 30 -30.99 -14.94 -1.40
C PHE A 30 -32.39 -15.19 -1.98
N ARG A 31 -32.83 -14.39 -2.96
CA ARG A 31 -34.12 -14.59 -3.63
C ARG A 31 -34.20 -15.94 -4.36
N GLU A 32 -33.12 -16.36 -5.02
CA GLU A 32 -33.04 -17.68 -5.68
C GLU A 32 -33.16 -18.83 -4.67
N LEU A 33 -32.75 -18.61 -3.42
CA LEU A 33 -32.90 -19.54 -2.31
C LEU A 33 -34.26 -19.43 -1.58
N GLY A 34 -35.20 -18.63 -2.11
CA GLY A 34 -36.50 -18.39 -1.48
C GLY A 34 -36.46 -17.47 -0.25
N ILE A 35 -35.36 -16.75 -0.03
CA ILE A 35 -35.15 -15.86 1.12
C ILE A 35 -35.33 -14.40 0.67
N GLU A 36 -36.37 -13.75 1.18
CA GLU A 36 -36.58 -12.32 0.96
C GLU A 36 -35.68 -11.47 1.86
N LEU A 37 -34.49 -11.13 1.36
CA LEU A 37 -33.54 -10.27 2.07
C LEU A 37 -33.16 -9.04 1.25
N SER A 38 -33.74 -7.89 1.60
CA SER A 38 -33.55 -6.67 0.81
C SER A 38 -32.16 -6.04 0.96
N ARG A 39 -31.66 -5.44 -0.12
CA ARG A 39 -30.41 -4.66 -0.14
C ARG A 39 -30.38 -3.57 0.92
N LYS A 40 -31.52 -2.93 1.19
CA LYS A 40 -31.66 -1.89 2.23
C LYS A 40 -31.38 -2.46 3.62
N SER A 41 -31.94 -3.63 3.94
CA SER A 41 -31.74 -4.29 5.24
C SER A 41 -30.29 -4.70 5.43
N MET A 42 -29.70 -5.37 4.43
CA MET A 42 -28.27 -5.74 4.48
C MET A 42 -27.36 -4.52 4.63
N SER A 43 -27.67 -3.42 3.94
CA SER A 43 -26.91 -2.18 4.06
C SER A 43 -26.96 -1.60 5.47
N GLN A 44 -28.13 -1.56 6.08
CA GLN A 44 -28.30 -1.06 7.46
C GLN A 44 -27.55 -1.94 8.46
N TRP A 45 -27.57 -3.26 8.27
CA TRP A 45 -26.82 -4.19 9.11
C TRP A 45 -25.31 -4.02 8.99
N VAL A 46 -24.78 -3.84 7.77
CA VAL A 46 -23.34 -3.59 7.56
C VAL A 46 -22.90 -2.31 8.27
N ILE A 47 -23.71 -1.24 8.23
CA ILE A 47 -23.42 0.01 8.95
C ILE A 47 -23.41 -0.23 10.45
N ARG A 48 -24.43 -0.92 10.99
CA ARG A 48 -24.49 -1.19 12.42
C ARG A 48 -23.31 -2.05 12.90
N CYS A 49 -22.89 -3.02 12.10
CA CYS A 49 -21.68 -3.79 12.38
C CYS A 49 -20.43 -2.91 12.38
N SER A 50 -20.33 -1.95 11.45
CA SER A 50 -19.20 -1.01 11.39
C SER A 50 -19.07 -0.15 12.66
N GLU A 51 -20.19 0.29 13.21
CA GLU A 51 -20.21 1.04 14.49
C GLU A 51 -19.75 0.18 15.67
N LEU A 52 -20.11 -1.11 15.67
CA LEU A 52 -19.72 -2.04 16.74
C LEU A 52 -18.25 -2.43 16.69
N VAL A 53 -17.63 -2.47 15.50
CA VAL A 53 -16.21 -2.83 15.35
C VAL A 53 -15.27 -1.62 15.42
N GLU A 54 -15.80 -0.40 15.44
CA GLU A 54 -15.02 0.85 15.52
C GLU A 54 -14.02 0.85 16.70
N PRO A 55 -14.37 0.43 17.94
CA PRO A 55 -13.40 0.36 19.03
C PRO A 55 -12.22 -0.59 18.76
N ILE A 56 -12.48 -1.69 18.02
CA ILE A 56 -11.46 -2.64 17.59
C ILE A 56 -10.56 -1.99 16.55
N ALA A 57 -11.14 -1.30 15.56
CA ALA A 57 -10.39 -0.60 14.52
C ALA A 57 -9.48 0.49 15.10
N GLN A 58 -9.96 1.24 16.10
CA GLN A 58 -9.17 2.20 16.85
C GLN A 58 -8.04 1.55 17.66
N ALA A 59 -8.29 0.40 18.29
CA ALA A 59 -7.25 -0.36 18.99
C ALA A 59 -6.16 -0.84 18.01
N LEU A 60 -6.57 -1.39 16.86
CA LEU A 60 -5.66 -1.79 15.79
C LEU A 60 -4.85 -0.59 15.28
N LYS A 61 -5.46 0.60 15.15
CA LYS A 61 -4.74 1.82 14.76
C LYS A 61 -3.65 2.18 15.77
N ARG A 62 -3.96 2.12 17.07
CA ARG A 62 -2.94 2.36 18.12
C ARG A 62 -1.80 1.36 18.04
N HIS A 63 -2.09 0.07 17.86
CA HIS A 63 -1.06 -0.96 17.69
C HIS A 63 -0.26 -0.78 16.41
N LEU A 64 -0.89 -0.39 15.31
CA LEU A 64 -0.24 -0.07 14.04
C LEU A 64 0.75 1.09 14.24
N LEU A 65 0.30 2.22 14.79
CA LEU A 65 1.15 3.40 14.99
C LEU A 65 2.26 3.19 16.04
N ALA A 66 2.17 2.17 16.88
CA ALA A 66 3.25 1.77 17.78
C ALA A 66 4.35 0.94 17.10
N GLN A 67 4.16 0.50 15.85
CA GLN A 67 5.17 -0.27 15.12
C GLN A 67 6.32 0.61 14.65
N ARG A 68 7.50 0.02 14.52
CA ARG A 68 8.71 0.73 14.06
C ARG A 68 8.68 1.06 12.57
N VAL A 69 8.04 0.20 11.77
CA VAL A 69 7.94 0.32 10.31
C VAL A 69 6.51 0.14 9.88
N LEU A 70 6.04 1.09 9.06
CA LEU A 70 4.75 1.08 8.40
C LEU A 70 4.94 1.14 6.88
N ASN A 71 4.02 0.53 6.16
CA ASN A 71 3.85 0.64 4.72
C ASN A 71 2.57 1.43 4.43
N ALA A 72 2.62 2.39 3.51
CA ALA A 72 1.46 3.15 3.11
C ALA A 72 1.35 3.30 1.59
N ASP A 73 0.12 3.27 1.08
CA ASP A 73 -0.21 3.47 -0.34
C ASP A 73 -1.62 4.04 -0.44
N GLU A 74 -1.99 4.54 -1.61
CA GLU A 74 -3.32 5.08 -1.83
C GLU A 74 -3.85 4.75 -3.22
N THR A 75 -5.15 4.51 -3.31
CA THR A 75 -5.80 4.22 -4.58
C THR A 75 -7.09 4.98 -4.75
N THR A 76 -7.42 5.32 -5.99
CA THR A 76 -8.63 6.08 -6.30
C THR A 76 -9.91 5.25 -6.15
N LEU A 77 -11.02 5.89 -5.83
CA LEU A 77 -12.34 5.29 -5.92
C LEU A 77 -13.36 6.35 -6.33
N LYS A 78 -14.47 5.89 -6.92
CA LYS A 78 -15.63 6.72 -7.20
C LYS A 78 -16.70 6.39 -6.17
N VAL A 79 -17.18 7.42 -5.48
CA VAL A 79 -18.27 7.33 -4.50
C VAL A 79 -19.48 8.03 -5.10
N ILE A 80 -20.63 7.38 -5.02
CA ILE A 80 -21.89 7.95 -5.52
C ILE A 80 -22.30 9.11 -4.58
N ASN A 81 -22.70 10.24 -5.15
CA ASN A 81 -23.11 11.46 -4.43
C ASN A 81 -22.00 12.12 -3.59
N GLU A 82 -20.73 12.03 -4.02
CA GLU A 82 -19.66 12.89 -3.49
C GLU A 82 -19.48 14.15 -4.34
N GLU A 83 -19.14 15.26 -3.68
CA GLU A 83 -18.84 16.54 -4.35
C GLU A 83 -17.55 16.44 -5.18
N SER A 84 -16.59 15.64 -4.71
CA SER A 84 -15.37 15.34 -5.45
C SER A 84 -15.60 14.21 -6.45
N SER A 85 -15.20 14.43 -7.71
CA SER A 85 -15.25 13.41 -8.77
C SER A 85 -14.33 12.20 -8.49
N THR A 86 -13.37 12.34 -7.57
CA THR A 86 -12.40 11.29 -7.20
C THR A 86 -12.13 11.29 -5.70
N SER A 87 -12.47 10.19 -5.02
CA SER A 87 -12.06 9.92 -3.64
C SER A 87 -10.84 8.98 -3.61
N TYR A 88 -10.27 8.80 -2.43
CA TYR A 88 -9.08 8.00 -2.19
C TYR A 88 -9.30 7.04 -1.03
N MET A 89 -8.83 5.81 -1.19
CA MET A 89 -8.67 4.85 -0.12
C MET A 89 -7.19 4.74 0.16
N TRP A 90 -6.78 5.23 1.32
CA TRP A 90 -5.42 5.07 1.83
C TRP A 90 -5.35 3.73 2.54
N VAL A 91 -4.22 3.04 2.44
CA VAL A 91 -3.95 1.81 3.15
C VAL A 91 -2.68 2.00 3.98
N TYR A 92 -2.73 1.56 5.24
CA TYR A 92 -1.60 1.53 6.15
C TYR A 92 -1.46 0.12 6.68
N CYS A 93 -0.25 -0.42 6.64
CA CYS A 93 -0.03 -1.80 7.04
C CYS A 93 1.34 -2.03 7.68
N THR A 94 1.43 -3.12 8.43
CA THR A 94 2.64 -3.60 9.08
C THR A 94 2.70 -5.12 9.02
N GLY A 95 3.87 -5.69 9.32
CA GLY A 95 4.12 -7.12 9.24
C GLY A 95 4.20 -7.65 7.80
N LYS A 96 4.08 -8.97 7.66
CA LYS A 96 4.18 -9.69 6.38
C LYS A 96 2.80 -10.01 5.82
N ASP A 97 2.77 -10.31 4.53
CA ASP A 97 1.54 -10.70 3.82
C ASP A 97 1.02 -12.09 4.24
N LYS A 98 1.92 -12.96 4.73
CA LYS A 98 1.59 -14.32 5.16
C LYS A 98 1.64 -14.44 6.68
N LEU A 99 0.81 -15.32 7.22
CA LEU A 99 0.98 -15.77 8.60
C LEU A 99 2.39 -16.31 8.76
N SER A 100 3.07 -15.87 9.79
CA SER A 100 4.39 -16.35 10.15
C SER A 100 4.50 -16.31 11.67
N ASN A 101 5.42 -17.08 12.24
CA ASN A 101 5.77 -17.02 13.67
C ASN A 101 6.51 -15.71 14.03
N SER A 102 6.25 -14.65 13.28
CA SER A 102 6.78 -13.31 13.49
C SER A 102 6.08 -12.67 14.68
N THR A 103 6.85 -12.03 15.54
CA THR A 103 6.32 -11.21 16.64
C THR A 103 5.72 -9.90 16.14
N LEU A 104 6.01 -9.48 14.90
CA LEU A 104 5.39 -8.31 14.28
C LEU A 104 3.90 -8.57 14.01
N PRO A 105 2.99 -7.68 14.45
CA PRO A 105 1.58 -7.82 14.18
C PRO A 105 1.32 -7.68 12.67
N ASN A 106 0.34 -8.41 12.15
CA ASN A 106 -0.09 -8.28 10.77
C ASN A 106 -1.38 -7.45 10.72
N ILE A 107 -1.23 -6.14 10.53
CA ILE A 107 -2.35 -5.18 10.55
C ILE A 107 -2.43 -4.52 9.17
N VAL A 108 -3.65 -4.40 8.66
CA VAL A 108 -4.00 -3.61 7.47
C VAL A 108 -5.22 -2.75 7.83
N LEU A 109 -5.05 -1.45 7.77
CA LEU A 109 -6.13 -0.49 7.97
C LEU A 109 -6.32 0.36 6.73
N PHE A 110 -7.59 0.57 6.39
CA PHE A 110 -7.99 1.44 5.29
C PHE A 110 -8.55 2.74 5.85
N ASP A 111 -8.22 3.86 5.19
CA ASP A 111 -8.69 5.19 5.55
C ASP A 111 -9.28 5.88 4.31
N TYR A 112 -10.60 6.05 4.34
CA TYR A 112 -11.32 6.72 3.27
C TYR A 112 -11.15 8.24 3.38
N GLN A 113 -10.80 8.87 2.26
CA GLN A 113 -10.61 10.31 2.15
C GLN A 113 -11.27 10.82 0.87
N ASN A 114 -11.94 11.96 0.93
CA ASN A 114 -12.57 12.58 -0.24
C ASN A 114 -11.56 13.34 -1.13
N ASN A 115 -10.30 13.41 -0.73
CA ASN A 115 -9.21 14.06 -1.44
C ASN A 115 -7.87 13.32 -1.23
N ARG A 116 -6.82 13.74 -1.94
CA ARG A 116 -5.45 13.16 -1.86
C ARG A 116 -4.43 14.09 -1.20
N ARG A 117 -4.87 15.15 -0.51
CA ARG A 117 -3.95 16.16 0.03
C ARG A 117 -3.12 15.56 1.15
N ALA A 118 -1.99 16.20 1.42
CA ALA A 118 -1.08 15.79 2.49
C ALA A 118 -1.74 15.73 3.86
N GLU A 119 -2.75 16.57 4.12
CA GLU A 119 -3.53 16.57 5.38
C GLU A 119 -4.12 15.19 5.70
N CYS A 120 -4.49 14.39 4.70
CA CYS A 120 -5.01 13.04 4.89
C CYS A 120 -3.99 12.15 5.62
N ALA A 121 -2.78 12.05 5.08
CA ALA A 121 -1.70 11.24 5.67
C ALA A 121 -1.20 11.85 6.98
N VAL A 122 -1.07 13.19 7.04
CA VAL A 122 -0.61 13.90 8.25
C VAL A 122 -1.55 13.66 9.43
N ASN A 123 -2.85 13.80 9.23
CA ASN A 123 -3.83 13.59 10.30
C ASN A 123 -3.94 12.12 10.70
N TYR A 124 -3.77 11.19 9.75
CA TYR A 124 -3.82 9.77 10.08
C TYR A 124 -2.62 9.33 10.92
N LEU A 125 -1.42 9.82 10.56
CA LEU A 125 -0.11 9.49 11.13
C LEU A 125 0.35 10.50 12.19
N GLU A 126 -0.56 11.25 12.79
CA GLU A 126 -0.22 12.24 13.81
C GLU A 126 0.60 11.62 14.95
N GLY A 127 1.75 12.22 15.27
CA GLY A 127 2.68 11.74 16.29
C GLY A 127 3.53 10.52 15.89
N TYR A 128 3.37 9.97 14.69
CA TYR A 128 4.18 8.84 14.21
C TYR A 128 5.54 9.31 13.69
N THR A 129 6.62 8.86 14.33
CA THR A 129 8.01 9.22 14.01
C THR A 129 8.85 8.04 13.50
N GLY A 130 8.25 6.85 13.40
CA GLY A 130 8.92 5.65 12.86
C GLY A 130 9.16 5.72 11.35
N TYR A 131 9.54 4.59 10.76
CA TYR A 131 9.75 4.51 9.32
C TYR A 131 8.43 4.34 8.58
N LEU A 132 8.22 5.13 7.53
CA LEU A 132 7.06 5.02 6.64
C LEU A 132 7.53 4.73 5.23
N GLN A 133 7.34 3.49 4.78
CA GLN A 133 7.67 3.07 3.43
C GLN A 133 6.51 3.37 2.47
N VAL A 134 6.79 4.17 1.45
CA VAL A 134 5.79 4.74 0.54
C VAL A 134 6.25 4.71 -0.91
N ASP A 135 5.31 4.97 -1.82
CA ASP A 135 5.66 5.38 -3.16
C ASP A 135 6.27 6.80 -3.15
N GLY A 136 6.75 7.29 -4.29
CA GLY A 136 7.41 8.58 -4.38
C GLY A 136 6.48 9.80 -4.17
N TYR A 137 5.25 9.63 -3.69
CA TYR A 137 4.28 10.71 -3.59
C TYR A 137 4.69 11.76 -2.55
N GLN A 138 4.66 13.03 -2.98
CA GLN A 138 5.19 14.15 -2.19
C GLN A 138 4.37 14.45 -0.93
N ALA A 139 3.09 14.05 -0.88
CA ALA A 139 2.22 14.30 0.26
C ALA A 139 2.75 13.70 1.57
N TYR A 140 3.35 12.51 1.49
CA TYR A 140 3.97 11.85 2.64
C TYR A 140 5.13 12.66 3.24
N GLY A 141 5.77 13.54 2.46
CA GLY A 141 6.86 14.41 2.91
C GLY A 141 6.45 15.46 3.94
N ARG A 142 5.15 15.63 4.21
CA ARG A 142 4.65 16.52 5.28
C ARG A 142 4.41 15.81 6.61
N THR A 143 4.58 14.49 6.67
CA THR A 143 4.45 13.70 7.90
C THR A 143 5.70 13.84 8.78
N GLN A 144 5.61 13.43 10.05
CA GLN A 144 6.75 13.39 10.98
C GLN A 144 7.60 12.10 10.83
N ALA A 145 7.18 11.20 9.93
CA ALA A 145 7.80 9.90 9.75
C ALA A 145 9.11 9.99 8.97
N THR A 146 10.03 9.06 9.24
CA THR A 146 11.21 8.87 8.40
C THR A 146 10.83 8.08 7.15
N LEU A 147 10.86 8.74 5.99
CA LEU A 147 10.38 8.12 4.75
C LEU A 147 11.39 7.10 4.19
N ALA A 148 10.89 5.91 3.86
CA ALA A 148 11.60 4.90 3.08
C ALA A 148 10.98 4.78 1.68
N GLY A 149 11.83 4.76 0.66
CA GLY A 149 11.43 4.67 -0.74
C GLY A 149 11.11 3.24 -1.16
N CYS A 150 10.35 3.11 -2.25
CA CYS A 150 10.08 1.83 -2.89
C CYS A 150 11.01 1.61 -4.10
N MET A 151 11.91 0.63 -4.03
CA MET A 151 12.83 0.32 -5.13
C MET A 151 12.10 -0.17 -6.38
N ALA A 152 10.98 -0.88 -6.25
CA ALA A 152 10.14 -1.31 -7.37
C ALA A 152 9.65 -0.14 -8.22
N HIS A 153 9.31 1.00 -7.59
CA HIS A 153 8.91 2.21 -8.30
C HIS A 153 10.09 2.83 -9.07
N ALA A 154 11.28 2.91 -8.44
CA ALA A 154 12.49 3.36 -9.12
C ALA A 154 12.84 2.46 -10.32
N ARG A 155 12.82 1.13 -10.11
CA ARG A 155 13.05 0.12 -11.13
C ARG A 155 12.06 0.26 -12.29
N ARG A 156 10.77 0.47 -12.04
CA ARG A 156 9.74 0.64 -13.08
C ARG A 156 10.11 1.79 -14.03
N LYS A 157 10.59 2.92 -13.52
CA LYS A 157 11.03 4.05 -14.36
C LYS A 157 12.16 3.67 -15.32
N PHE A 158 13.14 2.90 -14.86
CA PHE A 158 14.21 2.40 -15.73
C PHE A 158 13.72 1.34 -16.73
N THR A 159 12.75 0.49 -16.34
CA THR A 159 12.10 -0.46 -17.27
C THR A 159 11.32 0.27 -18.37
N ASP A 160 10.59 1.33 -18.02
CA ASP A 160 9.87 2.18 -18.99
C ASP A 160 10.87 2.85 -19.94
N ALA A 161 12.00 3.34 -19.41
CA ALA A 161 13.09 3.91 -20.20
C ALA A 161 13.77 2.90 -21.13
N LYS A 162 13.89 1.63 -20.73
CA LYS A 162 14.37 0.55 -21.59
C LYS A 162 13.37 0.23 -22.70
N SER A 163 12.08 0.19 -22.37
CA SER A 163 11.02 -0.15 -23.33
C SER A 163 10.87 0.91 -24.44
N ALA A 164 11.26 2.15 -24.15
CA ALA A 164 11.30 3.24 -25.11
C ALA A 164 12.54 3.24 -26.04
N GLN A 165 13.50 2.34 -25.85
CA GLN A 165 14.70 2.24 -26.69
C GLN A 165 14.50 1.30 -27.89
N PRO A 166 15.22 1.50 -29.00
CA PRO A 166 15.20 0.57 -30.12
C PRO A 166 15.59 -0.85 -29.68
N LYS A 167 14.78 -1.84 -30.07
CA LYS A 167 15.06 -3.27 -29.77
C LYS A 167 16.43 -3.64 -30.34
N LYS A 168 17.26 -4.36 -29.55
CA LYS A 168 18.60 -4.95 -29.87
C LYS A 168 19.87 -4.21 -29.43
N LYS A 169 19.81 -3.13 -28.64
CA LYS A 169 21.02 -2.55 -28.01
C LYS A 169 20.91 -2.59 -26.48
N THR A 170 21.95 -3.06 -25.81
CA THR A 170 22.13 -2.84 -24.37
C THR A 170 22.29 -1.35 -24.16
N GLY A 171 21.33 -0.73 -23.50
CA GLY A 171 21.30 0.71 -23.30
C GLY A 171 21.74 1.12 -21.90
N LYS A 172 21.84 2.43 -21.70
CA LYS A 172 22.16 3.05 -20.40
C LYS A 172 21.21 2.60 -19.28
N ALA A 173 19.93 2.36 -19.59
CA ALA A 173 18.95 1.84 -18.64
C ALA A 173 19.26 0.41 -18.16
N ASP A 174 19.84 -0.44 -19.02
CA ASP A 174 20.18 -1.83 -18.68
C ASP A 174 21.25 -1.91 -17.59
N VAL A 175 22.20 -0.97 -17.57
CA VAL A 175 23.25 -0.90 -16.54
C VAL A 175 22.62 -0.75 -15.16
N VAL A 176 21.69 0.19 -15.02
CA VAL A 176 20.99 0.43 -13.74
C VAL A 176 20.10 -0.74 -13.38
N LEU A 177 19.36 -1.31 -14.35
CA LEU A 177 18.49 -2.46 -14.11
C LEU A 177 19.29 -3.69 -13.64
N ALA A 178 20.48 -3.94 -14.19
CA ALA A 178 21.36 -5.03 -13.75
C ALA A 178 21.84 -4.84 -12.31
N LEU A 179 22.20 -3.60 -11.92
CA LEU A 179 22.60 -3.29 -10.55
C LEU A 179 21.43 -3.42 -9.57
N ILE A 180 20.23 -2.96 -9.94
CA ILE A 180 19.01 -3.18 -9.15
C ILE A 180 18.71 -4.67 -9.01
N GLN A 181 18.88 -5.46 -10.07
CA GLN A 181 18.71 -6.91 -10.02
C GLN A 181 19.67 -7.57 -9.02
N ALA A 182 20.92 -7.09 -8.93
CA ALA A 182 21.88 -7.55 -7.93
C ALA A 182 21.41 -7.23 -6.49
N LEU A 183 20.80 -6.07 -6.25
CA LEU A 183 20.18 -5.75 -4.95
C LEU A 183 19.10 -6.76 -4.58
N TYR A 184 18.18 -7.08 -5.51
CA TYR A 184 17.16 -8.11 -5.25
C TYR A 184 17.76 -9.50 -5.02
N GLY A 185 18.87 -9.83 -5.68
CA GLY A 185 19.61 -11.07 -5.43
C GLY A 185 20.24 -11.14 -4.03
N ILE A 186 20.63 -9.99 -3.46
CA ILE A 186 21.05 -9.93 -2.05
C ILE A 186 19.83 -10.16 -1.15
N GLU A 187 18.73 -9.42 -1.37
CA GLU A 187 17.53 -9.50 -0.53
C GLU A 187 16.90 -10.91 -0.50
N SER A 188 16.91 -11.65 -1.61
CA SER A 188 16.41 -13.03 -1.63
C SER A 188 17.22 -13.96 -0.71
N GLY A 189 18.53 -13.74 -0.60
CA GLY A 189 19.42 -14.46 0.31
C GLY A 189 19.33 -14.03 1.77
N LEU A 190 18.50 -13.02 2.09
CA LEU A 190 18.31 -12.51 3.45
C LEU A 190 17.08 -13.10 4.16
N ALA A 191 16.25 -13.88 3.46
CA ALA A 191 15.07 -14.50 4.03
C ALA A 191 15.41 -15.36 5.27
N GLY A 192 14.64 -15.17 6.35
CA GLY A 192 14.77 -15.94 7.60
C GLY A 192 15.87 -15.45 8.56
N LYS A 193 16.67 -14.45 8.19
CA LYS A 193 17.68 -13.85 9.07
C LYS A 193 17.07 -12.85 10.06
N SER A 194 17.79 -12.56 11.14
CA SER A 194 17.39 -11.51 12.09
C SER A 194 17.51 -10.12 11.46
N PHE A 195 16.80 -9.13 12.00
CA PHE A 195 16.81 -7.77 11.45
C PHE A 195 18.20 -7.11 11.55
N ASP A 196 18.98 -7.41 12.58
CA ASP A 196 20.36 -6.91 12.72
C ASP A 196 21.29 -7.52 11.66
N ASP A 197 21.14 -8.83 11.42
CA ASP A 197 21.86 -9.56 10.37
C ASP A 197 21.55 -9.05 8.96
N ILE A 198 20.27 -8.70 8.72
CA ILE A 198 19.80 -8.10 7.48
C ILE A 198 20.46 -6.73 7.31
N LYS A 199 20.40 -5.88 8.34
CA LYS A 199 21.02 -4.55 8.34
C LYS A 199 22.52 -4.63 8.06
N ALA A 200 23.26 -5.47 8.77
CA ALA A 200 24.70 -5.63 8.60
C ALA A 200 25.06 -6.03 7.16
N ARG A 201 24.39 -7.06 6.61
CA ARG A 201 24.63 -7.52 5.23
C ARG A 201 24.25 -6.49 4.17
N ARG A 202 23.20 -5.70 4.41
CA ARG A 202 22.82 -4.58 3.52
C ARG A 202 23.89 -3.49 3.51
N GLN A 203 24.45 -3.15 4.67
CA GLN A 203 25.54 -2.17 4.78
C GLN A 203 26.80 -2.65 4.04
N GLU A 204 27.13 -3.94 4.14
CA GLU A 204 28.28 -4.54 3.48
C GLU A 204 28.09 -4.69 1.96
N ARG A 205 26.93 -5.22 1.52
CA ARG A 205 26.74 -5.71 0.14
C ARG A 205 25.83 -4.82 -0.70
N SER A 206 24.75 -4.29 -0.14
CA SER A 206 23.77 -3.47 -0.88
C SER A 206 24.21 -2.02 -1.03
N LYS A 207 24.82 -1.44 0.02
CA LYS A 207 25.28 -0.04 0.03
C LYS A 207 26.28 0.28 -1.10
N PRO A 208 27.32 -0.52 -1.38
CA PRO A 208 28.24 -0.22 -2.49
C PRO A 208 27.54 -0.19 -3.86
N ILE A 209 26.56 -1.07 -4.07
CA ILE A 209 25.78 -1.11 -5.31
C ILE A 209 24.90 0.13 -5.43
N LEU A 210 24.22 0.55 -4.36
CA LEU A 210 23.39 1.76 -4.34
C LEU A 210 24.21 3.02 -4.63
N VAL A 211 25.38 3.15 -3.98
CA VAL A 211 26.30 4.27 -4.24
C VAL A 211 26.75 4.28 -5.70
N LYS A 212 27.08 3.11 -6.26
CA LYS A 212 27.43 2.98 -7.68
C LYS A 212 26.31 3.41 -8.62
N ILE A 213 25.06 3.01 -8.33
CA ILE A 213 23.90 3.47 -9.12
C ILE A 213 23.74 4.99 -8.98
N HIS A 214 23.83 5.53 -7.76
CA HIS A 214 23.65 6.96 -7.53
C HIS A 214 24.71 7.81 -8.25
N ALA A 215 25.99 7.44 -8.13
CA ALA A 215 27.08 8.09 -8.87
C ALA A 215 26.82 8.05 -10.38
N TRP A 216 26.44 6.88 -10.92
CA TRP A 216 26.09 6.75 -12.33
C TRP A 216 24.94 7.68 -12.73
N THR A 217 23.90 7.83 -11.90
CA THR A 217 22.78 8.74 -12.20
C THR A 217 23.17 10.21 -12.19
N LEU A 218 24.10 10.61 -11.32
CA LEU A 218 24.62 11.99 -11.27
C LEU A 218 25.46 12.29 -12.52
N ASP A 219 26.38 11.40 -12.89
CA ASP A 219 27.26 11.55 -14.07
C ASP A 219 26.50 11.68 -15.39
N HIS A 220 25.28 11.18 -15.43
CA HIS A 220 24.42 11.14 -16.61
C HIS A 220 23.31 12.19 -16.61
N ARG A 221 23.09 12.88 -15.49
CA ARG A 221 21.96 13.82 -15.32
C ARG A 221 22.02 14.97 -16.33
N GLU A 222 23.19 15.55 -16.55
CA GLU A 222 23.36 16.68 -17.48
C GLU A 222 23.50 16.23 -18.94
N LYS A 223 23.91 14.99 -19.17
CA LYS A 223 24.17 14.42 -20.51
C LYS A 223 22.92 13.84 -21.17
N ILE A 224 21.82 13.76 -20.44
CA ILE A 224 20.58 13.11 -20.89
C ILE A 224 19.45 14.13 -20.82
N PRO A 225 18.68 14.33 -21.90
CA PRO A 225 17.54 15.25 -21.88
C PRO A 225 16.55 14.88 -20.78
N GLU A 226 16.19 15.84 -19.92
CA GLU A 226 15.31 15.60 -18.76
C GLU A 226 13.95 15.01 -19.14
N LYS A 227 13.42 15.43 -20.30
CA LYS A 227 12.10 15.00 -20.80
C LYS A 227 12.12 13.61 -21.47
N SER A 228 13.30 13.00 -21.64
CA SER A 228 13.38 11.61 -22.10
C SER A 228 12.96 10.66 -20.99
N LYS A 229 12.50 9.45 -21.33
CA LYS A 229 12.14 8.44 -20.32
C LYS A 229 13.30 8.09 -19.38
N LEU A 230 14.52 8.09 -19.89
CA LEU A 230 15.72 7.87 -19.08
C LEU A 230 16.04 9.08 -18.19
N GLY A 231 15.82 10.31 -18.68
CA GLY A 231 15.91 11.54 -17.89
C GLY A 231 14.90 11.56 -16.74
N GLU A 232 13.65 11.16 -17.00
CA GLU A 232 12.60 11.00 -15.97
C GLU A 232 13.01 9.97 -14.90
N ALA A 233 13.62 8.84 -15.31
CA ALA A 233 14.09 7.81 -14.39
C ALA A 233 15.26 8.28 -13.51
N ILE A 234 16.24 8.97 -14.11
CA ILE A 234 17.37 9.57 -13.38
C ILE A 234 16.87 10.62 -12.40
N LYS A 235 15.98 11.51 -12.83
CA LYS A 235 15.36 12.55 -11.98
C LYS A 235 14.58 11.95 -10.82
N TYR A 236 13.83 10.86 -11.06
CA TYR A 236 13.15 10.14 -10.00
C TYR A 236 14.15 9.55 -9.00
N TRP A 237 15.18 8.84 -9.47
CA TRP A 237 16.21 8.25 -8.61
C TRP A 237 16.90 9.30 -7.74
N THR A 238 17.36 10.40 -8.33
CA THR A 238 18.08 11.45 -7.59
C THR A 238 17.19 12.15 -6.57
N ASN A 239 15.94 12.46 -6.91
CA ASN A 239 14.99 13.07 -5.98
C ASN A 239 14.59 12.13 -4.82
N GLN A 240 14.53 10.82 -5.07
CA GLN A 240 14.16 9.83 -4.06
C GLN A 240 15.37 9.23 -3.34
N TRP A 241 16.59 9.58 -3.72
CA TRP A 241 17.82 8.97 -3.19
C TRP A 241 17.87 8.90 -1.66
N PRO A 242 17.60 9.99 -0.90
CA PRO A 242 17.62 9.93 0.56
C PRO A 242 16.67 8.88 1.14
N LYS A 243 15.53 8.66 0.47
CA LYS A 243 14.51 7.67 0.88
C LYS A 243 14.86 6.26 0.40
N LEU A 244 15.46 6.14 -0.79
CA LEU A 244 15.84 4.84 -1.38
C LEU A 244 16.97 4.15 -0.61
N ILE A 245 17.77 4.89 0.18
CA ILE A 245 18.81 4.31 1.04
C ILE A 245 18.32 4.02 2.46
N THR A 246 17.18 4.55 2.89
CA THR A 246 16.64 4.37 4.25
C THR A 246 16.46 2.90 4.62
N TYR A 247 16.16 2.01 3.66
CA TYR A 247 16.01 0.57 3.96
C TYR A 247 17.31 -0.11 4.42
N LEU A 248 18.46 0.54 4.26
CA LEU A 248 19.74 0.09 4.81
C LEU A 248 19.87 0.34 6.32
N GLU A 249 19.06 1.24 6.88
CA GLU A 249 19.16 1.67 8.28
C GLU A 249 18.54 0.68 9.25
N ASP A 250 17.56 -0.10 8.79
CA ASP A 250 16.80 -1.03 9.60
C ASP A 250 16.38 -2.28 8.82
N GLY A 251 16.58 -3.46 9.42
CA GLY A 251 16.24 -4.74 8.79
C GLY A 251 14.74 -5.01 8.65
N GLN A 252 13.88 -4.32 9.40
CA GLN A 252 12.43 -4.41 9.28
C GLN A 252 11.90 -3.74 8.01
N ILE A 253 12.62 -2.72 7.50
CA ILE A 253 12.25 -2.06 6.25
C ILE A 253 12.53 -3.03 5.10
N THR A 254 11.55 -3.26 4.25
CA THR A 254 11.72 -4.05 3.04
C THR A 254 12.32 -3.21 1.92
N ILE A 255 12.91 -3.82 0.89
CA ILE A 255 13.42 -3.08 -0.29
C ILE A 255 12.28 -2.35 -1.05
N ASP A 256 11.05 -2.85 -0.96
CA ASP A 256 9.88 -2.35 -1.69
C ASP A 256 8.64 -2.21 -0.81
N ASN A 257 7.75 -1.28 -1.17
CA ASN A 257 6.43 -1.10 -0.57
C ASN A 257 5.37 -2.12 -1.02
N ASN A 258 5.79 -3.29 -1.53
CA ASN A 258 4.88 -4.28 -2.12
C ASN A 258 3.85 -4.81 -1.11
N ARG A 259 4.08 -4.67 0.20
CA ARG A 259 3.11 -5.03 1.25
C ARG A 259 1.82 -4.22 1.14
N ALA A 260 1.92 -2.90 0.96
CA ALA A 260 0.77 -2.02 0.80
C ALA A 260 0.08 -2.24 -0.55
N GLU A 261 0.85 -2.38 -1.63
CA GLU A 261 0.30 -2.67 -2.96
C GLU A 261 -0.52 -3.97 -2.98
N ARG A 262 -0.03 -5.02 -2.31
CA ARG A 262 -0.77 -6.28 -2.18
C ARG A 262 -2.00 -6.15 -1.28
N ALA A 263 -1.89 -5.38 -0.18
CA ALA A 263 -3.01 -5.14 0.73
C ALA A 263 -4.18 -4.43 0.02
N VAL A 264 -3.91 -3.44 -0.84
CA VAL A 264 -4.95 -2.69 -1.55
C VAL A 264 -5.49 -3.43 -2.79
N LYS A 265 -4.77 -4.42 -3.32
CA LYS A 265 -5.13 -5.11 -4.57
C LYS A 265 -6.53 -5.76 -4.55
N PRO A 266 -6.96 -6.50 -3.51
CA PRO A 266 -8.33 -7.03 -3.43
C PRO A 266 -9.39 -5.92 -3.54
N PHE A 267 -9.17 -4.78 -2.88
CA PHE A 267 -10.03 -3.62 -2.98
C PHE A 267 -10.07 -3.04 -4.40
N VAL A 268 -8.91 -2.90 -5.06
CA VAL A 268 -8.81 -2.41 -6.45
C VAL A 268 -9.57 -3.31 -7.43
N ILE A 269 -9.53 -4.63 -7.22
CA ILE A 269 -10.27 -5.59 -8.04
C ILE A 269 -11.78 -5.50 -7.75
N GLY A 270 -12.15 -5.40 -6.46
CA GLY A 270 -13.53 -5.35 -5.99
C GLY A 270 -14.26 -4.03 -6.28
N ARG A 271 -13.57 -2.89 -6.30
CA ARG A 271 -14.21 -1.55 -6.43
C ARG A 271 -14.97 -1.33 -7.73
N LYS A 272 -14.66 -2.07 -8.81
CA LYS A 272 -15.47 -2.04 -10.05
C LYS A 272 -16.86 -2.64 -9.86
N LYS A 273 -17.03 -3.52 -8.87
CA LYS A 273 -18.28 -4.24 -8.56
C LYS A 273 -18.99 -3.66 -7.32
N LEU A 274 -18.29 -2.92 -6.48
CA LEU A 274 -18.79 -2.34 -5.24
C LEU A 274 -19.18 -0.87 -5.45
N ALA A 275 -20.48 -0.56 -5.40
CA ALA A 275 -20.92 0.81 -5.15
C ALA A 275 -20.58 1.16 -3.68
N ILE A 276 -19.62 2.07 -3.49
CA ILE A 276 -19.27 2.60 -2.18
C ILE A 276 -20.18 3.82 -1.96
N LEU A 277 -21.08 3.70 -1.00
CA LEU A 277 -21.97 4.78 -0.57
C LEU A 277 -21.33 5.49 0.62
N LYS A 278 -21.41 6.84 0.63
CA LYS A 278 -21.05 7.68 1.76
C LYS A 278 -21.94 7.31 2.94
N TYR A 279 -21.34 6.96 4.07
CA TYR A 279 -22.05 6.91 5.35
C TYR A 279 -21.45 7.98 6.25
N SER A 280 -22.32 8.64 6.99
CA SER A 280 -22.19 10.01 7.55
C SER A 280 -20.82 10.38 8.12
N ALA A 281 -20.53 11.68 8.15
CA ALA A 281 -19.31 12.35 8.61
C ALA A 281 -18.76 11.95 10.01
N ARG A 282 -19.37 10.98 10.70
CA ARG A 282 -18.90 10.41 11.98
C ARG A 282 -18.31 9.01 11.87
N SER A 283 -18.58 8.23 10.81
CA SER A 283 -17.96 6.91 10.62
C SER A 283 -16.94 7.00 9.48
N LYS A 284 -15.69 7.34 9.83
CA LYS A 284 -14.56 7.05 8.93
C LYS A 284 -14.55 5.53 8.78
N SER A 285 -15.06 5.01 7.67
CA SER A 285 -15.18 3.57 7.45
C SER A 285 -13.77 2.94 7.41
N GLN A 286 -13.21 2.62 8.57
CA GLN A 286 -12.01 1.82 8.70
C GLN A 286 -12.40 0.41 8.30
N CYS A 287 -12.24 0.09 7.03
CA CYS A 287 -12.29 -1.30 6.62
C CYS A 287 -11.06 -1.96 7.26
N CYS A 288 -11.26 -2.95 8.14
CA CYS A 288 -10.21 -3.86 8.55
C CYS A 288 -10.35 -5.08 7.65
N ILE A 289 -9.52 -5.18 6.61
CA ILE A 289 -9.38 -6.46 5.89
C ILE A 289 -8.24 -7.18 6.59
N VAL A 290 -8.57 -8.07 7.52
CA VAL A 290 -7.63 -9.08 7.98
C VAL A 290 -7.60 -10.14 6.88
N PRO A 291 -6.49 -10.31 6.13
CA PRO A 291 -6.42 -11.39 5.15
C PRO A 291 -6.56 -12.71 5.90
N SER A 292 -7.60 -13.49 5.59
CA SER A 292 -7.71 -14.87 6.04
C SER A 292 -7.09 -15.79 4.98
N HIS A 293 -6.21 -16.66 5.50
CA HIS A 293 -5.58 -17.85 4.89
C HIS A 293 -4.35 -17.61 4.00
#